data_AF-A0A6B3I441-F1
#
_entry.id   AF-A0A6B3I441-F1
#
_cell.length_a   1.000
_cell.length_b   1.000
_cell.length_c   1.000
_cell.angle_alpha   90.00
_cell.angle_beta   90.00
_cell.angle_gamma   90.00
#
_symmetry.space_group_name_H-M   'P 1'
#
loop_
_entity.id
_entity.type
_entity.pdbx_description
1 polymer ?
#
loop_
_entity_poly.entity_id
_entity_poly.type
_entity_poly.pdbx_seq_one_letter_code
_entity_poly.pdbx_strand_id
1 'polypeptide(L)'
;LAALIDHLSLAPCRIVGFSLGAAVVGELLLTRPELAAQAVLMAGRARPDTFGSALNRARRELHDSGADIPASHRAVFSALCYLSPHTLSDPQKSRDWLDVFTFAAG
;
A
#
# COMPACT_ATOMS: atom_id res chain seq x y z
N LEU A 1 1.66 -12.82 -3.79
CA LEU A 1 2.75 -12.97 -4.78
C LEU A 1 3.36 -14.38 -4.72
N ALA A 2 4.04 -14.78 -3.63
CA ALA A 2 4.65 -16.11 -3.50
C ALA A 2 3.69 -17.27 -3.83
N ALA A 3 2.52 -17.29 -3.18
CA ALA A 3 1.50 -18.33 -3.42
C ALA A 3 1.06 -18.43 -4.89
N LEU A 4 1.05 -17.32 -5.63
CA LEU A 4 0.71 -17.35 -7.05
C LEU A 4 1.85 -17.97 -7.89
N ILE A 5 3.09 -17.63 -7.58
CA ILE A 5 4.28 -18.21 -8.24
C ILE A 5 4.32 -19.73 -7.99
N ASP A 6 4.07 -20.16 -6.76
CA ASP A 6 4.01 -21.58 -6.37
C ASP A 6 2.87 -22.29 -7.12
N HIS A 7 1.65 -21.72 -7.10
CA HIS A 7 0.49 -22.30 -7.76
C HIS A 7 0.70 -22.51 -9.26
N LEU A 8 1.37 -21.57 -9.92
CA LEU A 8 1.67 -21.64 -11.34
C LEU A 8 2.95 -22.41 -11.66
N SER A 9 3.72 -22.85 -10.65
CA SER A 9 5.01 -23.55 -10.81
C SER A 9 6.01 -22.77 -11.69
N LEU A 10 6.11 -21.45 -11.47
CA LEU A 10 6.92 -20.55 -12.31
C LEU A 10 8.29 -20.17 -11.72
N ALA A 11 8.63 -20.68 -10.55
CA ALA A 11 9.88 -20.31 -9.89
C ALA A 11 11.12 -20.85 -10.63
N PRO A 12 12.22 -20.08 -10.74
CA PRO A 12 12.37 -18.68 -10.29
C PRO A 12 11.88 -17.66 -11.33
N CYS A 13 11.28 -16.55 -10.88
CA CYS A 13 10.70 -15.50 -11.73
C CYS A 13 11.57 -14.23 -11.82
N ARG A 14 11.40 -13.43 -12.89
CA ARG A 14 11.84 -12.02 -12.93
C ARG A 14 10.70 -11.14 -12.45
N ILE A 15 10.94 -10.32 -11.43
CA ILE A 15 9.87 -9.62 -10.72
C ILE A 15 10.13 -8.11 -10.71
N VAL A 16 9.12 -7.33 -11.06
CA VAL A 16 9.17 -5.86 -11.00
C VAL A 16 8.17 -5.36 -9.96
N GLY A 17 8.67 -4.71 -8.91
CA GLY A 17 7.86 -4.05 -7.89
C GLY A 17 7.88 -2.54 -8.08
N PHE A 18 6.69 -1.93 -8.24
CA PHE A 18 6.53 -0.48 -8.37
C PHE A 18 5.77 0.11 -7.18
N SER A 19 6.24 1.23 -6.62
CA SER A 19 5.62 1.91 -5.47
C SER A 19 5.45 0.95 -4.28
N LEU A 20 4.23 0.71 -3.79
CA LEU A 20 3.95 -0.31 -2.76
C LEU A 20 4.47 -1.71 -3.16
N GLY A 21 4.41 -2.04 -4.44
CA GLY A 21 4.90 -3.30 -4.98
C GLY A 21 6.40 -3.50 -4.75
N ALA A 22 7.19 -2.43 -4.65
CA ALA A 22 8.62 -2.54 -4.33
C ALA A 22 8.84 -3.12 -2.92
N ALA A 23 8.02 -2.73 -1.94
CA ALA A 23 8.08 -3.29 -0.59
C ALA A 23 7.63 -4.76 -0.57
N VAL A 24 6.56 -5.10 -1.30
CA VAL A 24 6.08 -6.49 -1.43
C VAL A 24 7.16 -7.40 -2.03
N VAL A 25 7.86 -6.94 -3.07
CA VAL A 25 8.98 -7.69 -3.67
C VAL A 25 10.17 -7.76 -2.71
N GLY A 26 10.47 -6.69 -1.96
CA GLY A 26 11.50 -6.70 -0.93
C GLY A 26 11.26 -7.79 0.13
N GLU A 27 10.05 -7.86 0.67
CA GLU A 27 9.67 -8.92 1.63
C GLU A 27 9.77 -10.32 1.03
N LEU A 28 9.37 -10.50 -0.24
CA LEU A 28 9.55 -11.77 -0.95
C LEU A 28 11.02 -12.17 -1.01
N LEU A 29 11.91 -11.24 -1.38
CA LEU A 29 13.34 -11.52 -1.49
C LEU A 29 13.99 -11.84 -0.13
N LEU A 30 13.48 -11.26 0.96
CA LEU A 30 13.96 -11.56 2.32
C LEU A 30 13.48 -12.93 2.83
N THR A 31 12.24 -13.30 2.51
CA THR A 31 11.59 -14.49 3.11
C THR A 31 11.63 -15.72 2.22
N ARG A 32 11.65 -15.55 0.90
CA ARG A 32 11.58 -16.60 -0.13
C ARG A 32 12.47 -16.24 -1.35
N PRO A 33 13.78 -16.03 -1.15
CA PRO A 33 14.69 -15.60 -2.23
C PRO A 33 14.74 -16.56 -3.42
N GLU A 34 14.48 -17.85 -3.20
CA GLU A 34 14.48 -18.88 -4.24
C GLU A 34 13.38 -18.69 -5.30
N LEU A 35 12.37 -17.86 -5.02
CA LEU A 35 11.29 -17.57 -5.96
C LEU A 35 11.66 -16.50 -7.01
N ALA A 36 12.80 -15.81 -6.86
CA ALA A 36 13.20 -14.71 -7.74
C ALA A 36 14.57 -14.96 -8.38
N ALA A 37 14.61 -14.97 -9.72
CA ALA A 37 15.86 -14.97 -10.48
C ALA A 37 16.48 -13.57 -10.54
N GLN A 38 15.62 -12.54 -10.69
CA GLN A 38 16.01 -11.13 -10.75
C GLN A 38 14.85 -10.28 -10.22
N ALA A 39 15.17 -9.14 -9.62
CA ALA A 39 14.16 -8.21 -9.15
C ALA A 39 14.52 -6.75 -9.44
N VAL A 40 13.51 -5.97 -9.79
CA VAL A 40 13.61 -4.51 -9.96
C VAL A 40 12.62 -3.87 -9.00
N LEU A 41 13.12 -3.01 -8.11
CA LEU A 41 12.32 -2.27 -7.13
C LEU A 41 12.36 -0.78 -7.51
N MET A 42 11.23 -0.23 -7.94
CA MET A 42 11.15 1.13 -8.48
C MET A 42 10.09 1.97 -7.78
N ALA A 43 10.37 3.27 -7.65
CA ALA A 43 9.49 4.25 -7.01
C ALA A 43 9.02 3.86 -5.60
N GLY A 44 9.75 2.96 -4.92
CA GLY A 44 9.49 2.57 -3.54
C GLY A 44 10.12 3.55 -2.55
N ARG A 45 9.74 3.44 -1.28
CA ARG A 45 10.34 4.22 -0.19
C ARG A 45 11.35 3.37 0.59
N ALA A 46 12.41 2.92 -0.11
CA ALA A 46 13.42 2.02 0.44
C ALA A 46 14.22 2.63 1.61
N ARG A 47 14.44 3.94 1.59
CA ARG A 47 15.00 4.71 2.70
C ARG A 47 14.00 5.78 3.12
N PRO A 48 13.22 5.55 4.20
CA PRO A 48 12.25 6.55 4.63
C PRO A 48 12.98 7.81 5.13
N ASP A 49 12.50 8.96 4.69
CA ASP A 49 12.81 10.27 5.28
C ASP A 49 12.17 10.38 6.67
N THR A 50 12.42 11.50 7.36
CA THR A 50 11.88 11.75 8.71
C THR A 50 10.35 11.61 8.73
N PHE A 51 9.67 12.19 7.74
CA PHE A 51 8.21 12.12 7.65
C PHE A 51 7.72 10.70 7.35
N GLY A 52 8.32 9.98 6.41
CA GLY A 52 7.97 8.60 6.10
C GLY A 52 8.17 7.67 7.29
N SER A 53 9.20 7.91 8.10
CA SER A 53 9.44 7.16 9.35
C SER A 53 8.35 7.42 10.39
N ALA A 54 7.96 8.68 10.59
CA ALA A 54 6.87 9.07 11.47
C ALA A 54 5.52 8.52 11.00
N LEU A 55 5.22 8.60 9.71
CA LEU A 55 4.00 8.03 9.11
C LEU A 55 3.93 6.52 9.33
N ASN A 56 5.01 5.80 9.06
CA ASN A 56 5.06 4.35 9.27
C ASN A 56 4.89 3.97 10.74
N ARG A 57 5.46 4.77 11.66
CA ARG A 57 5.28 4.58 13.11
C ARG A 57 3.82 4.79 13.51
N ALA A 58 3.21 5.91 13.13
CA ALA A 58 1.82 6.21 13.46
C ALA A 58 0.85 5.15 12.91
N ARG A 59 1.09 4.65 11.69
CA ARG A 59 0.29 3.56 11.10
C ARG A 59 0.39 2.26 11.90
N ARG A 60 1.58 1.91 12.39
CA ARG A 60 1.77 0.74 13.27
C ARG A 60 1.07 0.93 14.61
N GLU A 61 1.30 2.06 15.28
CA GLU A 61 0.67 2.35 16.56
C GLU A 61 -0.86 2.30 16.47
N LEU A 62 -1.43 2.82 15.38
CA LEU A 62 -2.87 2.76 15.13
C LEU A 62 -3.38 1.33 14.93
N HIS A 63 -2.65 0.50 14.17
CA HIS A 63 -2.97 -0.91 13.99
C HIS A 63 -2.88 -1.68 15.32
N ASP A 64 -1.79 -1.48 16.05
CA ASP A 64 -1.49 -2.19 17.30
C ASP A 64 -2.43 -1.78 18.45
N SER A 65 -3.00 -0.56 18.38
CA SER A 65 -4.00 -0.10 19.34
C SER A 65 -5.31 -0.90 19.31
N GLY A 66 -5.59 -1.60 18.20
CA GLY A 66 -6.87 -2.28 17.98
C GLY A 66 -8.07 -1.33 17.94
N ALA A 67 -7.85 -0.02 17.79
CA ALA A 67 -8.92 0.96 17.77
C ALA A 67 -9.85 0.72 16.58
N ASP A 68 -11.15 0.69 16.87
CA ASP A 68 -12.17 0.70 15.82
C ASP A 68 -12.33 2.13 15.28
N ILE A 69 -11.71 2.39 14.13
CA ILE A 69 -11.81 3.68 13.46
C ILE A 69 -13.01 3.64 12.51
N PRO A 70 -13.97 4.56 12.67
CA PRO A 70 -15.12 4.66 11.77
C PRO A 70 -14.71 4.72 10.30
N ALA A 71 -15.45 4.02 9.44
CA ALA A 71 -15.18 3.97 8.00
C ALA A 71 -15.11 5.37 7.36
N SER A 72 -15.97 6.29 7.80
CA SER A 72 -15.97 7.70 7.35
C SER A 72 -14.65 8.42 7.64
N HIS A 73 -14.05 8.18 8.81
CA HIS A 73 -12.76 8.78 9.15
C HIS A 73 -11.64 8.21 8.26
N ARG A 74 -11.63 6.89 8.03
CA ARG A 74 -10.67 6.26 7.10
C ARG A 74 -10.83 6.78 5.67
N ALA A 75 -12.08 6.98 5.23
CA ALA A 75 -12.39 7.49 3.90
C ALA A 75 -11.86 8.91 3.69
N VAL A 76 -12.12 9.82 4.63
CA VAL A 76 -11.61 11.20 4.56
C VAL A 76 -10.09 11.24 4.57
N PHE A 77 -9.44 10.46 5.45
CA PHE A 77 -7.98 10.45 5.50
C PHE A 77 -7.36 9.89 4.21
N SER A 78 -7.97 8.86 3.62
CA SER A 78 -7.56 8.31 2.32
C SER A 78 -7.72 9.36 1.21
N ALA A 79 -8.84 10.09 1.20
CA ALA A 79 -9.08 11.16 0.25
C ALA A 79 -8.00 12.27 0.35
N LEU A 80 -7.64 12.69 1.57
CA LEU A 80 -6.57 13.67 1.80
C LEU A 80 -5.19 13.18 1.34
N CYS A 81 -4.94 11.88 1.41
CA CYS A 81 -3.64 11.30 1.05
C CYS A 81 -3.49 11.02 -0.45
N TYR A 82 -4.59 10.68 -1.14
CA TYR A 82 -4.55 10.14 -2.49
C TYR A 82 -5.20 11.03 -3.56
N LEU A 83 -6.03 12.00 -3.18
CA LEU A 83 -6.73 12.86 -4.13
C LEU A 83 -6.06 14.23 -4.23
N SER A 84 -6.12 14.82 -5.42
CA SER A 84 -5.65 16.17 -5.65
C SER A 84 -6.61 17.22 -5.05
N PRO A 85 -6.14 18.43 -4.71
CA PRO A 85 -7.02 19.52 -4.26
C PRO A 85 -8.15 19.82 -5.25
N HIS A 86 -7.88 19.71 -6.56
CA HIS A 86 -8.89 19.87 -7.60
C HIS A 86 -10.00 18.83 -7.48
N THR A 87 -9.66 17.57 -7.24
CA THR A 87 -10.64 16.49 -7.03
C THR A 87 -11.45 16.73 -5.76
N LEU A 88 -10.79 17.13 -4.67
CA LEU A 88 -11.45 17.42 -3.38
C LEU A 88 -12.42 18.60 -3.46
N SER A 89 -12.12 19.60 -4.29
CA SER A 89 -12.98 20.78 -4.49
C SER A 89 -14.22 20.52 -5.35
N ASP A 90 -14.25 19.41 -6.09
CA ASP A 90 -15.36 19.02 -6.95
C ASP A 90 -16.39 18.21 -6.12
N PRO A 91 -17.60 18.73 -5.86
CA PRO A 91 -18.55 18.08 -4.97
C PRO A 91 -18.96 16.69 -5.42
N GLN A 92 -19.03 16.43 -6.73
CA GLN A 92 -19.43 15.12 -7.24
C GLN A 92 -18.30 14.12 -7.09
N LYS A 93 -17.10 14.45 -7.58
CA LYS A 93 -15.95 13.55 -7.47
C LYS A 93 -15.60 13.24 -6.03
N SER A 94 -15.70 14.23 -5.13
CA SER A 94 -15.48 14.03 -3.70
C SER A 94 -16.46 13.03 -3.10
N ARG A 95 -17.75 13.13 -3.42
CA ARG A 95 -18.76 12.14 -2.96
C ARG A 95 -18.43 10.75 -3.47
N ASP A 96 -18.20 10.61 -4.78
CA ASP A 96 -17.94 9.33 -5.42
C ASP A 96 -16.70 8.63 -4.79
N TRP A 97 -15.61 9.37 -4.55
CA TRP A 97 -14.42 8.81 -3.91
C TRP A 97 -14.62 8.49 -2.43
N LEU A 98 -15.36 9.31 -1.69
CA LEU A 98 -15.65 9.01 -0.29
C LEU A 98 -16.49 7.74 -0.15
N ASP A 99 -17.44 7.50 -1.06
CA ASP A 99 -18.23 6.27 -1.09
C ASP A 99 -17.33 5.05 -1.39
N VAL A 100 -16.44 5.16 -2.39
CA VAL A 100 -15.46 4.10 -2.71
C VAL A 100 -14.57 3.78 -1.50
N PHE A 101 -14.01 4.80 -0.84
CA PHE A 101 -13.13 4.56 0.31
C PHE A 101 -13.87 4.07 1.54
N THR A 102 -15.13 4.45 1.72
CA THR A 102 -15.98 3.95 2.82
C THR A 102 -16.30 2.47 2.61
N PHE A 103 -16.64 2.08 1.39
CA PHE A 103 -16.95 0.69 1.05
C PHE A 103 -15.71 -0.22 1.15
N ALA A 104 -14.54 0.25 0.69
CA ALA A 104 -13.30 -0.50 0.75
C ALA A 104 -12.73 -0.69 2.18
N ALA A 105 -13.31 -0.01 3.18
CA ALA A 105 -12.89 -0.09 4.58
C ALA A 105 -13.68 -1.15 5.40
N GLY A 106 -14.73 -1.74 4.81
CA GLY A 106 -15.47 -2.88 5.39
C GLY A 106 -14.92 -4.21 4.88
#